data_AF-A0A765FPZ8-F1
#
_entry.id   AF-A0A765FPZ8-F1
#
_cell.length_a   1.000
_cell.length_b   1.000
_cell.length_c   1.000
_cell.angle_alpha   90.00
_cell.angle_beta   90.00
_cell.angle_gamma   90.00
#
_symmetry.space_group_name_H-M   'P 1'
#
loop_
_entity.id
_entity.type
_entity.pdbx_description
1 polymer ?
#
loop_
_entity_poly.entity_id
_entity_poly.type
_entity_poly.pdbx_seq_one_letter_code
_entity_poly.pdbx_strand_id
1 'polypeptide(L)'
;MKEVKIYTIVSDQLSPPITGESFCTDIVRHSDYSELEAKYAALAEDNDKAMESLRQADSAVKLAHEKFSALAAENAHARERHVFIRALAVSILEHSGGRMDWRGAMEDATELLQTVDSVYAKNPATDVFLAEVRASARNEGINYAASRLAAAFNHGFLDKPVSEVLDVTRMILSAKEDLANDPLPADDGLSGEYAEKSIEEWANQLRKGGAA
;
A
#
# COMPACT_ATOMS: atom_id res chain seq x y z
N MET A 1 -32.18 -9.55 -19.92
CA MET A 1 -33.31 -8.61 -19.76
C MET A 1 -34.55 -9.41 -19.42
N LYS A 2 -35.24 -9.14 -18.31
CA LYS A 2 -36.61 -9.65 -18.14
C LYS A 2 -37.47 -9.00 -19.22
N GLU A 3 -38.32 -9.77 -19.89
CA GLU A 3 -39.31 -9.22 -20.84
C GLU A 3 -40.13 -8.14 -20.14
N VAL A 4 -40.23 -6.96 -20.77
CA VAL A 4 -41.18 -5.93 -20.36
C VAL A 4 -42.56 -6.51 -20.61
N LYS A 5 -43.32 -6.75 -19.54
CA LYS A 5 -44.70 -7.23 -19.65
C LYS A 5 -45.57 -6.08 -20.10
N ILE A 6 -46.01 -6.15 -21.35
CA ILE A 6 -46.96 -5.21 -21.93
C ILE A 6 -48.35 -5.81 -21.73
N TYR A 7 -49.23 -5.05 -21.11
CA TYR A 7 -50.63 -5.44 -20.92
C TYR A 7 -51.49 -4.66 -21.89
N THR A 8 -52.30 -5.36 -22.66
CA THR A 8 -53.28 -4.74 -23.54
C THR A 8 -54.61 -4.58 -22.81
N ILE A 9 -55.13 -3.36 -22.75
CA ILE A 9 -56.43 -3.06 -22.13
C ILE A 9 -57.30 -2.24 -23.10
N VAL A 10 -58.62 -2.46 -23.04
CA VAL A 10 -59.59 -1.67 -23.81
C VAL A 10 -59.86 -0.36 -23.06
N SER A 11 -60.04 0.73 -23.80
CA SER A 11 -60.14 2.09 -23.24
C SER A 11 -61.26 2.28 -22.21
N ASP A 12 -62.37 1.55 -22.35
CA ASP A 12 -63.53 1.59 -21.44
C ASP A 12 -63.21 1.09 -20.01
N GLN A 13 -62.15 0.30 -19.84
CA GLN A 13 -61.69 -0.18 -18.54
C GLN A 13 -60.71 0.80 -17.84
N LEU A 14 -60.33 1.90 -18.50
CA LEU A 14 -59.47 2.95 -17.93
C LEU A 14 -60.30 4.04 -17.25
N SER A 15 -59.74 4.67 -16.21
CA SER A 15 -60.37 5.80 -15.52
C SER A 15 -59.38 6.97 -15.40
N PRO A 16 -59.60 8.10 -16.11
CA PRO A 16 -60.68 8.32 -17.09
C PRO A 16 -60.49 7.48 -18.37
N PRO A 17 -61.58 7.15 -19.09
CA PRO A 17 -61.49 6.49 -20.39
C PRO A 17 -60.71 7.35 -21.39
N ILE A 18 -59.83 6.74 -22.20
CA ILE A 18 -59.00 7.46 -23.18
C ILE A 18 -59.68 7.38 -24.55
N THR A 19 -60.23 8.49 -25.05
CA THR A 19 -60.82 8.53 -26.40
C THR A 19 -59.72 8.63 -27.46
N GLY A 20 -59.35 7.50 -28.07
CA GLY A 20 -58.44 7.43 -29.22
C GLY A 20 -58.89 6.35 -30.20
N GLU A 21 -58.59 6.52 -31.49
CA GLU A 21 -59.07 5.64 -32.59
C GLU A 21 -58.45 4.22 -32.59
N SER A 22 -57.57 3.90 -31.63
CA SER A 22 -56.92 2.60 -31.51
C SER A 22 -57.63 1.71 -30.47
N PHE A 23 -58.00 0.50 -30.89
CA PHE A 23 -58.82 -0.47 -30.13
C PHE A 23 -58.16 -1.03 -28.86
N CYS A 24 -56.86 -0.83 -28.69
CA CYS A 24 -56.03 -1.40 -27.63
C CYS A 24 -54.96 -0.39 -27.19
N THR A 25 -54.93 -0.03 -25.91
CA THR A 25 -53.81 0.74 -25.32
C THR A 25 -52.87 -0.23 -24.60
N ASP A 26 -51.63 -0.30 -25.05
CA ASP A 26 -50.57 -1.05 -24.38
C ASP A 26 -50.07 -0.25 -23.16
N ILE A 27 -50.19 -0.84 -21.97
CA ILE A 27 -49.85 -0.19 -20.70
C ILE A 27 -48.85 -1.03 -19.89
N VAL A 28 -48.00 -0.33 -19.13
CA VAL A 28 -47.11 -0.92 -18.12
C VAL A 28 -47.70 -0.64 -16.75
N ARG A 29 -47.72 -1.64 -15.86
CA ARG A 29 -48.18 -1.43 -14.48
C ARG A 29 -47.23 -0.49 -13.76
N HIS A 30 -47.77 0.38 -12.91
CA HIS A 30 -46.97 1.26 -12.07
C HIS A 30 -45.95 0.48 -11.20
N SER A 31 -46.33 -0.71 -10.70
CA SER A 31 -45.42 -1.60 -9.97
C SER A 31 -44.21 -2.03 -10.80
N ASP A 32 -44.45 -2.43 -12.05
CA ASP A 32 -43.42 -2.95 -12.96
C ASP A 32 -42.47 -1.81 -13.39
N TYR A 33 -43.02 -0.61 -13.58
CA TYR A 33 -42.25 0.60 -13.88
C TYR A 33 -41.44 1.09 -12.67
N SER A 34 -42.03 1.11 -11.47
CA SER A 34 -41.34 1.48 -10.22
C SER A 34 -40.19 0.51 -9.91
N GLU A 35 -40.38 -0.79 -10.12
CA GLU A 35 -39.30 -1.77 -10.02
C GLU A 35 -38.17 -1.53 -11.01
N LEU A 36 -38.50 -1.08 -12.22
CA LEU A 36 -37.53 -0.77 -13.26
C LEU A 36 -36.73 0.49 -12.88
N GLU A 37 -37.39 1.56 -12.43
CA GLU A 37 -36.76 2.77 -11.92
C GLU A 37 -35.82 2.48 -10.75
N ALA A 38 -36.24 1.64 -9.80
CA ALA A 38 -35.40 1.22 -8.69
C ALA A 38 -34.13 0.48 -9.16
N LYS A 39 -34.26 -0.42 -10.15
CA LYS A 39 -33.12 -1.13 -10.75
C LYS A 39 -32.19 -0.18 -11.51
N TYR A 40 -32.74 0.79 -12.24
CA TYR A 40 -31.93 1.82 -12.91
C TYR A 40 -31.19 2.70 -11.92
N ALA A 41 -31.83 3.10 -10.82
CA ALA A 41 -31.19 3.86 -9.75
C ALA A 41 -30.04 3.08 -9.10
N ALA A 42 -30.26 1.81 -8.76
CA ALA A 42 -29.21 0.94 -8.22
C ALA A 42 -28.05 0.74 -9.22
N LEU A 43 -28.36 0.53 -10.50
CA LEU A 43 -27.35 0.39 -11.55
C LEU A 43 -26.54 1.68 -11.75
N ALA A 44 -27.19 2.85 -11.65
CA ALA A 44 -26.51 4.13 -11.71
C ALA A 44 -25.54 4.30 -10.54
N GLU A 45 -25.98 3.98 -9.32
CA GLU A 45 -25.13 4.03 -8.13
C GLU A 45 -23.93 3.06 -8.22
N ASP A 46 -24.16 1.84 -8.70
CA ASP A 46 -23.09 0.86 -8.90
C ASP A 46 -22.11 1.30 -9.99
N ASN A 47 -22.60 1.93 -11.07
CA ASN A 47 -21.75 2.48 -12.12
C ASN A 47 -20.91 3.65 -11.59
N ASP A 48 -21.47 4.52 -10.76
CA ASP A 48 -20.71 5.60 -10.12
C ASP A 48 -19.59 5.05 -9.22
N LYS A 49 -19.88 4.03 -8.40
CA LYS A 49 -18.86 3.33 -7.59
C LYS A 49 -17.79 2.66 -8.44
N ALA A 50 -18.17 2.03 -9.55
CA ALA A 50 -17.24 1.40 -10.47
C ALA A 50 -16.34 2.42 -11.16
N MET A 51 -16.89 3.54 -11.63
CA MET A 51 -16.12 4.64 -12.22
C MET A 51 -15.12 5.23 -11.22
N GLU A 52 -15.53 5.40 -9.97
CA GLU A 52 -14.63 5.90 -8.91
C GLU A 52 -13.51 4.91 -8.62
N SER A 53 -13.82 3.62 -8.52
CA SER A 53 -12.81 2.56 -8.35
C SER A 53 -11.82 2.51 -9.51
N LEU A 54 -12.28 2.72 -10.75
CA LEU A 54 -11.43 2.79 -11.94
C LEU A 54 -10.51 4.01 -11.92
N ARG A 55 -11.01 5.18 -11.50
CA ARG A 55 -10.17 6.39 -11.35
C ARG A 55 -9.07 6.18 -10.31
N GLN A 56 -9.40 5.58 -9.18
CA GLN A 56 -8.43 5.25 -8.14
C GLN A 56 -7.38 4.26 -8.65
N ALA A 57 -7.80 3.20 -9.34
CA ALA A 57 -6.88 2.24 -9.96
C ALA A 57 -5.95 2.90 -10.99
N ASP A 58 -6.47 3.78 -11.86
CA ASP A 58 -5.67 4.50 -12.85
C ASP A 58 -4.61 5.39 -12.19
N SER A 59 -4.99 6.15 -11.15
CA SER A 59 -4.05 6.97 -10.38
C SER A 59 -2.95 6.13 -9.71
N ALA A 60 -3.29 4.95 -9.17
CA ALA A 60 -2.34 4.04 -8.54
C ALA A 60 -1.35 3.46 -9.55
N VAL A 61 -1.84 3.08 -10.75
CA VAL A 61 -1.01 2.58 -11.84
C VAL A 61 -0.04 3.66 -12.32
N LYS A 62 -0.52 4.90 -12.49
CA LYS A 62 0.32 6.03 -12.90
C LYS A 62 1.44 6.30 -11.89
N LEU A 63 1.11 6.36 -10.59
CA LEU A 63 2.10 6.55 -9.53
C LEU A 63 3.13 5.40 -9.50
N ALA A 64 2.68 4.16 -9.64
CA ALA A 64 3.59 3.02 -9.71
C ALA A 64 4.53 3.11 -10.90
N HIS A 65 4.01 3.48 -12.08
CA HIS A 65 4.82 3.66 -13.29
C HIS A 65 5.88 4.75 -13.11
N GLU A 66 5.54 5.89 -12.51
CA GLU A 66 6.50 6.97 -12.22
C GLU A 66 7.62 6.50 -11.29
N LYS A 67 7.29 5.77 -10.21
CA LYS A 67 8.28 5.21 -9.27
C LYS A 67 9.20 4.19 -9.93
N PHE A 68 8.64 3.24 -10.69
CA PHE A 68 9.43 2.24 -11.39
C PHE A 68 10.31 2.86 -12.48
N SER A 69 9.83 3.90 -13.15
CA SER A 69 10.61 4.63 -14.16
C SER A 69 11.81 5.35 -13.51
N ALA A 70 11.62 5.95 -12.34
CA ALA A 70 12.72 6.57 -11.59
C ALA A 70 13.78 5.55 -11.16
N LEU A 71 13.35 4.40 -10.61
CA LEU A 71 14.27 3.29 -10.25
C LEU A 71 15.00 2.73 -11.48
N ALA A 72 14.30 2.59 -12.61
CA ALA A 72 14.89 2.10 -13.85
C ALA A 72 15.95 3.08 -14.39
N ALA A 73 15.68 4.38 -14.36
CA ALA A 73 16.63 5.42 -14.77
C ALA A 73 17.87 5.45 -13.87
N GLU A 74 17.69 5.36 -12.54
CA GLU A 74 18.78 5.27 -11.58
C GLU A 74 19.65 4.03 -11.82
N ASN A 75 19.03 2.87 -12.03
CA ASN A 75 19.74 1.62 -12.33
C ASN A 75 20.50 1.68 -13.66
N ALA A 76 19.91 2.28 -14.70
CA ALA A 76 20.58 2.49 -15.98
C ALA A 76 21.84 3.36 -15.82
N HIS A 77 21.73 4.46 -15.08
CA HIS A 77 22.85 5.34 -14.79
C HIS A 77 23.95 4.64 -13.96
N ALA A 78 23.58 3.83 -12.96
CA ALA A 78 24.55 3.03 -12.20
C ALA A 78 25.29 2.03 -13.10
N ARG A 79 24.59 1.35 -14.01
CA ARG A 79 25.19 0.41 -14.98
C ARG A 79 26.13 1.11 -15.96
N GLU A 80 25.74 2.27 -16.49
CA GLU A 80 26.59 3.05 -17.39
C GLU A 80 27.89 3.46 -16.70
N ARG A 81 27.80 3.97 -15.47
CA ARG A 81 28.99 4.36 -14.71
C ARG A 81 29.86 3.18 -14.30
N HIS A 82 29.28 2.00 -14.06
CA HIS A 82 30.06 0.78 -13.83
C HIS A 82 30.92 0.40 -15.05
N VAL A 83 30.44 0.62 -16.29
CA VAL A 83 31.25 0.41 -17.49
C VAL A 83 32.45 1.37 -17.52
N PHE A 84 32.23 2.63 -17.16
CA PHE A 84 33.29 3.63 -17.09
C PHE A 84 34.34 3.31 -16.01
N ILE A 85 33.90 2.92 -14.81
CA ILE A 85 34.78 2.43 -13.71
C ILE A 85 35.68 1.29 -14.20
N ARG A 86 35.12 0.34 -14.95
CA ARG A 86 35.90 -0.79 -15.50
C ARG A 86 36.95 -0.32 -16.50
N ALA A 87 36.63 0.68 -17.34
CA ALA A 87 37.58 1.23 -18.31
C ALA A 87 38.75 1.94 -17.59
N LEU A 88 38.46 2.76 -16.58
CA LEU A 88 39.48 3.42 -15.76
C LEU A 88 40.39 2.40 -15.05
N ALA A 89 39.82 1.33 -14.50
CA ALA A 89 40.61 0.27 -13.86
C ALA A 89 41.60 -0.40 -14.84
N VAL A 90 41.21 -0.61 -16.10
CA VAL A 90 42.12 -1.12 -17.14
C VAL A 90 43.19 -0.08 -17.49
N SER A 91 42.81 1.20 -17.64
CA SER A 91 43.75 2.29 -17.95
C SER A 91 44.85 2.44 -16.88
N ILE A 92 44.49 2.33 -15.59
CA ILE A 92 45.45 2.34 -14.47
C ILE A 92 46.48 1.22 -14.62
N LEU A 93 46.05 0.00 -14.96
CA LEU A 93 46.94 -1.16 -15.15
C LEU A 93 47.87 -0.95 -16.35
N GLU A 94 47.37 -0.40 -17.45
CA GLU A 94 48.20 -0.09 -18.62
C GLU A 94 49.21 1.01 -18.35
N HIS A 95 48.81 2.10 -17.67
CA HIS A 95 49.69 3.19 -17.28
C HIS A 95 50.79 2.70 -16.34
N SER A 96 50.42 2.04 -15.24
CA SER A 96 51.37 1.60 -14.21
C SER A 96 52.29 0.46 -14.65
N GLY A 97 51.77 -0.54 -15.38
CA GLY A 97 52.53 -1.72 -15.80
C GLY A 97 53.12 -1.59 -17.20
N GLY A 98 52.27 -1.37 -18.21
CA GLY A 98 52.69 -1.41 -19.61
C GLY A 98 53.52 -0.20 -20.03
N ARG A 99 53.09 1.01 -19.63
CA ARG A 99 53.74 2.28 -19.98
C ARG A 99 54.73 2.77 -18.93
N MET A 100 54.69 2.21 -17.71
CA MET A 100 55.44 2.70 -16.54
C MET A 100 55.21 4.19 -16.25
N ASP A 101 54.03 4.69 -16.62
CA ASP A 101 53.55 6.05 -16.38
C ASP A 101 52.73 6.09 -15.08
N TRP A 102 53.45 6.22 -13.97
CA TRP A 102 52.84 6.29 -12.64
C TRP A 102 52.02 7.55 -12.42
N ARG A 103 52.27 8.63 -13.17
CA ARG A 103 51.49 9.87 -13.07
C ARG A 103 50.11 9.66 -13.70
N GLY A 104 50.05 9.16 -14.92
CA GLY A 104 48.79 8.83 -15.59
C GLY A 104 47.96 7.80 -14.80
N ALA A 105 48.62 6.79 -14.22
CA ALA A 105 47.94 5.82 -13.35
C ALA A 105 47.29 6.46 -12.11
N MET A 106 47.94 7.47 -11.51
CA MET A 106 47.41 8.17 -10.33
C MET A 106 46.26 9.12 -10.67
N GLU A 107 46.31 9.75 -11.85
CA GLU A 107 45.22 10.59 -12.37
C GLU A 107 43.96 9.74 -12.61
N ASP A 108 44.09 8.62 -13.33
CA ASP A 108 42.98 7.68 -13.57
C ASP A 108 42.43 7.10 -12.25
N ALA A 109 43.30 6.80 -11.28
CA ALA A 109 42.88 6.31 -9.96
C ALA A 109 42.08 7.34 -9.15
N THR A 110 42.42 8.62 -9.31
CA THR A 110 41.68 9.72 -8.67
C THR A 110 40.29 9.86 -9.29
N GLU A 111 40.19 9.80 -10.61
CA GLU A 111 38.91 9.85 -11.32
C GLU A 111 38.03 8.61 -11.02
N LEU A 112 38.66 7.44 -10.88
CA LEU A 112 37.99 6.21 -10.46
C LEU A 112 37.33 6.37 -9.10
N LEU A 113 38.05 6.91 -8.11
CA LEU A 113 37.53 7.11 -6.76
C LEU A 113 36.34 8.07 -6.76
N GLN A 114 36.46 9.21 -7.44
CA GLN A 114 35.37 10.18 -7.58
C GLN A 114 34.13 9.60 -8.26
N THR A 115 34.34 8.76 -9.28
CA THR A 115 33.25 8.09 -9.99
C THR A 115 32.54 7.09 -9.10
N VAL A 116 33.30 6.24 -8.39
CA VAL A 116 32.78 5.25 -7.44
C VAL A 116 31.95 5.95 -6.36
N ASP A 117 32.49 6.98 -5.72
CA ASP A 117 31.78 7.76 -4.70
C ASP A 117 30.47 8.32 -5.25
N SER A 118 30.50 8.85 -6.48
CA SER A 118 29.32 9.42 -7.12
C SER A 118 28.24 8.38 -7.48
N VAL A 119 28.62 7.12 -7.76
CA VAL A 119 27.69 6.02 -8.05
C VAL A 119 27.00 5.54 -6.78
N TYR A 120 27.74 5.41 -5.67
CA TYR A 120 27.20 4.85 -4.43
C TYR A 120 26.55 5.89 -3.51
N ALA A 121 26.92 7.17 -3.60
CA ALA A 121 26.39 8.21 -2.71
C ALA A 121 25.01 8.76 -3.12
N LYS A 122 24.43 8.38 -4.26
CA LYS A 122 23.24 9.04 -4.82
C LYS A 122 22.27 8.06 -5.50
N ASN A 123 21.53 7.31 -4.69
CA ASN A 123 20.42 6.46 -5.15
C ASN A 123 19.07 6.90 -4.55
N PRO A 124 18.63 8.15 -4.82
CA PRO A 124 17.44 8.72 -4.18
C PRO A 124 16.15 7.96 -4.48
N ALA A 125 16.00 7.36 -5.67
CA ALA A 125 14.82 6.57 -5.99
C ALA A 125 14.79 5.28 -5.16
N THR A 126 15.95 4.63 -5.01
CA THR A 126 16.08 3.45 -4.14
C THR A 126 15.84 3.81 -2.67
N ASP A 127 16.38 4.93 -2.18
CA ASP A 127 16.20 5.37 -0.80
C ASP A 127 14.73 5.64 -0.47
N VAL A 128 14.02 6.34 -1.36
CA VAL A 128 12.57 6.58 -1.25
C VAL A 128 11.81 5.26 -1.26
N PHE A 129 12.11 4.36 -2.20
CA PHE A 129 11.46 3.05 -2.26
C PHE A 129 11.67 2.23 -0.98
N LEU A 130 12.90 2.19 -0.44
CA LEU A 130 13.20 1.48 0.80
C LEU A 130 12.51 2.12 2.01
N ALA A 131 12.41 3.44 2.06
CA ALA A 131 11.67 4.14 3.11
C ALA A 131 10.18 3.76 3.09
N GLU A 132 9.56 3.71 1.91
CA GLU A 132 8.17 3.28 1.73
C GLU A 132 7.95 1.82 2.15
N VAL A 133 8.83 0.90 1.71
CA VAL A 133 8.76 -0.52 2.10
C VAL A 133 8.90 -0.67 3.62
N ARG A 134 9.84 0.05 4.24
CA ARG A 134 10.00 0.05 5.71
C ARG A 134 8.77 0.59 6.41
N ALA A 135 8.17 1.67 5.91
CA ALA A 135 6.93 2.21 6.46
C ALA A 135 5.77 1.20 6.37
N SER A 136 5.60 0.52 5.23
CA SER A 136 4.59 -0.54 5.06
C SER A 136 4.82 -1.68 6.04
N ALA A 137 6.05 -2.20 6.11
CA ALA A 137 6.41 -3.31 6.99
C ALA A 137 6.15 -2.98 8.47
N ARG A 138 6.43 -1.74 8.90
CA ARG A 138 6.11 -1.29 10.27
C ARG A 138 4.61 -1.26 10.52
N ASN A 139 3.82 -0.72 9.58
CA ASN A 139 2.36 -0.70 9.69
C ASN A 139 1.76 -2.11 9.75
N GLU A 140 2.30 -3.04 8.95
CA GLU A 140 1.94 -4.46 8.98
C GLU A 140 2.31 -5.11 10.31
N GLY A 141 3.51 -4.85 10.84
CA GLY A 141 3.94 -5.33 12.16
C GLY A 141 3.03 -4.86 13.29
N ILE A 142 2.62 -3.58 13.27
CA ILE A 142 1.67 -3.01 14.23
C ILE A 142 0.30 -3.70 14.13
N ASN A 143 -0.22 -3.86 12.91
CA ASN A 143 -1.48 -4.58 12.67
C ASN A 143 -1.41 -6.01 13.19
N TYR A 144 -0.29 -6.68 12.92
CA TYR A 144 -0.07 -8.05 13.37
C TYR A 144 -0.07 -8.13 14.90
N ALA A 145 0.67 -7.25 15.60
CA ALA A 145 0.71 -7.21 17.06
C ALA A 145 -0.69 -6.97 17.68
N ALA A 146 -1.42 -5.97 17.18
CA ALA A 146 -2.79 -5.69 17.62
C ALA A 146 -3.73 -6.89 17.37
N SER A 147 -3.61 -7.53 16.21
CA SER A 147 -4.41 -8.72 15.86
C SER A 147 -4.08 -9.91 16.76
N ARG A 148 -2.80 -10.12 17.10
CA ARG A 148 -2.37 -11.18 18.02
C ARG A 148 -2.90 -10.94 19.44
N LEU A 149 -2.91 -9.69 19.92
CA LEU A 149 -3.51 -9.33 21.21
C LEU A 149 -5.01 -9.61 21.24
N ALA A 150 -5.74 -9.14 20.21
CA ALA A 150 -7.18 -9.38 20.11
C ALA A 150 -7.51 -10.88 20.02
N ALA A 151 -6.72 -11.65 19.26
CA ALA A 151 -6.87 -13.10 19.18
C ALA A 151 -6.59 -13.79 20.53
N ALA A 152 -5.57 -13.37 21.27
CA ALA A 152 -5.26 -13.90 22.59
C ALA A 152 -6.45 -13.74 23.55
N PHE A 153 -7.10 -12.57 23.54
CA PHE A 153 -8.32 -12.33 24.31
C PHE A 153 -9.48 -13.21 23.84
N ASN A 154 -9.80 -13.22 22.54
CA ASN A 154 -10.93 -13.99 22.00
C ASN A 154 -10.81 -15.52 22.23
N HIS A 155 -9.58 -16.02 22.36
CA HIS A 155 -9.30 -17.43 22.66
C HIS A 155 -9.10 -17.73 24.15
N GLY A 156 -9.31 -16.75 25.05
CA GLY A 156 -9.28 -16.97 26.49
C GLY A 156 -7.88 -17.04 27.12
N PHE A 157 -6.84 -16.59 26.41
CA PHE A 157 -5.49 -16.47 26.99
C PHE A 157 -5.34 -15.25 27.91
N LEU A 158 -6.26 -14.28 27.84
CA LEU A 158 -6.28 -13.08 28.66
C LEU A 158 -7.58 -13.01 29.46
N ASP A 159 -7.48 -13.00 30.79
CA ASP A 159 -8.62 -12.81 31.70
C ASP A 159 -8.68 -11.34 32.14
N LYS A 160 -9.10 -10.48 31.21
CA LYS A 160 -9.21 -9.01 31.38
C LYS A 160 -10.53 -8.51 30.80
N PRO A 161 -11.08 -7.39 31.28
CA PRO A 161 -12.31 -6.84 30.71
C PRO A 161 -12.07 -6.35 29.26
N VAL A 162 -13.11 -6.45 28.42
CA VAL A 162 -13.08 -6.01 27.01
C VAL A 162 -12.58 -4.57 26.86
N SER A 163 -12.93 -3.68 27.79
CA SER A 163 -12.48 -2.28 27.77
C SER A 163 -10.97 -2.15 27.85
N GLU A 164 -10.31 -2.90 28.75
CA GLU A 164 -8.85 -2.86 28.88
C GLU A 164 -8.17 -3.41 27.63
N VAL A 165 -8.66 -4.54 27.10
CA VAL A 165 -8.09 -5.12 25.87
C VAL A 165 -8.30 -4.20 24.67
N LEU A 166 -9.45 -3.55 24.57
CA LEU A 166 -9.74 -2.56 23.53
C LEU A 166 -8.78 -1.37 23.62
N ASP A 167 -8.54 -0.84 24.83
CA ASP A 167 -7.65 0.30 25.05
C ASP A 167 -6.21 -0.05 24.68
N VAL A 168 -5.71 -1.23 25.09
CA VAL A 168 -4.36 -1.70 24.69
C VAL A 168 -4.28 -1.96 23.19
N THR A 169 -5.31 -2.56 22.57
CA THR A 169 -5.34 -2.79 21.12
C THR A 169 -5.32 -1.46 20.35
N ARG A 170 -6.08 -0.46 20.81
CA ARG A 170 -6.06 0.89 20.25
C ARG A 170 -4.71 1.57 20.43
N MET A 171 -4.11 1.44 21.60
CA MET A 171 -2.77 1.98 21.89
C MET A 171 -1.68 1.37 20.99
N ILE A 172 -1.77 0.07 20.66
CA ILE A 172 -0.88 -0.54 19.66
C ILE A 172 -1.16 0.06 18.27
N LEU A 173 -2.42 0.19 17.87
CA LEU A 173 -2.77 0.72 16.55
C LEU A 173 -2.43 2.20 16.38
N SER A 174 -2.46 3.01 17.44
CA SER A 174 -2.10 4.43 17.39
C SER A 174 -0.62 4.65 17.11
N ALA A 175 0.24 3.65 17.33
CA ALA A 175 1.66 3.72 16.98
C ALA A 175 1.90 3.99 15.48
N LYS A 176 0.91 3.77 14.60
CA LYS A 176 0.99 4.16 13.19
C LYS A 176 1.00 5.66 13.00
N GLU A 177 0.23 6.39 13.80
CA GLU A 177 0.19 7.85 13.78
C GLU A 177 1.51 8.41 14.32
N ASP A 178 2.06 7.80 15.37
CA ASP A 178 3.38 8.16 15.92
C ASP A 178 4.48 7.97 14.86
N LEU A 179 4.49 6.84 14.15
CA LEU A 179 5.44 6.56 13.06
C LEU A 179 5.30 7.48 11.85
N ALA A 180 4.12 8.03 11.60
CA ALA A 180 3.90 8.96 10.50
C ALA A 180 4.41 10.37 10.84
N ASN A 181 4.46 10.72 12.13
CA ASN A 181 4.76 12.07 12.61
C ASN A 181 6.17 12.23 13.20
N ASP A 182 6.81 11.15 13.66
CA ASP A 182 8.13 11.18 14.29
C ASP A 182 9.18 10.46 13.40
N PRO A 183 10.29 11.09 13.01
CA PRO A 183 11.32 10.44 12.20
C PRO A 183 12.03 9.36 13.03
N LEU A 184 11.60 8.12 12.78
CA LEU A 184 12.08 6.87 13.37
C LEU A 184 11.79 6.77 14.88
N PRO A 185 11.12 5.70 15.36
CA PRO A 185 11.23 5.35 16.76
C PRO A 185 12.71 5.27 17.10
N ALA A 186 13.08 5.63 18.33
CA ALA A 186 14.40 5.29 18.84
C ALA A 186 14.74 3.84 18.45
N ASP A 187 15.96 3.60 17.98
CA ASP A 187 16.41 2.32 17.41
C ASP A 187 16.17 1.10 18.35
N ASP A 188 15.83 1.35 19.62
CA ASP A 188 15.58 0.38 20.67
C ASP A 188 14.16 -0.25 20.66
N GLY A 189 13.17 0.37 20.00
CA GLY A 189 11.78 -0.11 20.04
C GLY A 189 11.47 -1.30 19.11
N LEU A 190 12.27 -1.51 18.07
CA LEU A 190 12.04 -2.55 17.05
C LEU A 190 12.92 -3.79 17.20
N SER A 191 13.95 -3.73 18.05
CA SER A 191 14.88 -4.86 18.25
C SER A 191 14.23 -6.04 18.98
N GLY A 192 13.14 -5.80 19.70
CA GLY A 192 12.53 -6.77 20.61
C GLY A 192 13.19 -6.82 22.00
N GLU A 193 14.31 -6.13 22.20
CA GLU A 193 15.09 -6.17 23.44
C GLU A 193 14.26 -5.77 24.68
N TYR A 194 13.38 -4.78 24.54
CA TYR A 194 12.46 -4.38 25.61
C TYR A 194 11.51 -5.53 26.00
N ALA A 195 10.94 -6.24 25.01
CA ALA A 195 10.04 -7.35 25.25
C ALA A 195 10.78 -8.54 25.89
N GLU A 196 11.99 -8.84 25.42
CA GLU A 196 12.84 -9.91 25.98
C GLU A 196 13.21 -9.63 27.44
N LYS A 197 13.68 -8.42 27.75
CA LYS A 197 13.95 -8.00 29.13
C LYS A 197 12.70 -8.08 30.01
N SER A 198 11.56 -7.62 29.50
CA SER A 198 10.29 -7.68 30.24
C SER A 198 9.90 -9.13 30.57
N ILE A 199 10.08 -10.07 29.63
CA ILE A 199 9.83 -11.50 29.87
C ILE A 199 10.73 -12.03 30.99
N GLU A 200 12.02 -11.72 30.98
CA GLU A 200 12.96 -12.14 32.03
C GLU A 200 12.56 -11.58 33.40
N GLU A 201 12.21 -10.29 33.45
CA GLU A 201 11.77 -9.62 34.68
C GLU A 201 10.49 -10.24 35.24
N TRP A 202 9.47 -10.44 34.41
CA TRP A 202 8.20 -11.05 34.84
C TRP A 202 8.40 -12.51 35.28
N ALA A 203 9.22 -13.29 34.59
CA ALA A 203 9.56 -14.66 34.99
C ALA A 203 10.25 -14.70 36.35
N ASN A 204 11.12 -13.72 36.63
CA ASN A 204 11.78 -13.58 37.93
C ASN A 204 10.81 -13.16 39.04
N GLN A 205 9.86 -12.26 38.76
CA GLN A 205 8.81 -11.86 39.70
C GLN A 205 7.94 -13.05 40.10
N LEU A 206 7.50 -13.86 39.14
CA LEU A 206 6.73 -15.07 39.37
C LEU A 206 7.49 -16.08 40.24
N ARG A 207 8.80 -16.26 40.02
CA ARG A 207 9.64 -17.16 40.83
C ARG A 207 9.75 -16.73 42.30
N LYS A 208 9.67 -15.43 42.57
CA LYS A 208 9.77 -14.85 43.91
C LYS A 208 8.41 -14.78 44.63
N GLY A 209 7.34 -15.33 44.04
CA GLY A 209 5.99 -15.28 44.60
C GLY A 209 5.30 -13.92 44.43
N GLY A 210 5.75 -13.09 43.48
CA GLY A 210 4.98 -11.92 43.05
C GLY A 210 3.65 -12.40 42.47
N ALA A 211 2.55 -12.01 43.10
CA ALA A 211 1.21 -12.47 42.77
C ALA A 211 0.82 -12.14 41.31
N ALA A 212 0.11 -13.09 40.69
CA ALA A 212 -0.71 -12.88 39.50
C ALA A 212 -1.93 -12.01 39.82
#